data_AF-F5NQM3-F1
#
_entry.id   AF-F5NQM3-F1
#
_cell.length_a   1.000
_cell.length_b   1.000
_cell.length_c   1.000
_cell.angle_alpha   90.00
_cell.angle_beta   90.00
_cell.angle_gamma   90.00
#
_symmetry.space_group_name_H-M   'P 1'
#
loop_
_entity.id
_entity.type
_entity.pdbx_description
1 polymer ?
#
loop_
_entity_poly.entity_id
_entity_poly.type
_entity_poly.pdbx_seq_one_letter_code
_entity_poly.pdbx_strand_id
1 'polypeptide(L)'
;MYTLLKIQIDRFGLRHRFRILNNKIINRVTGSEFVFYGLWRNIEEIKSLEGIDVLWLEEAHALTEYQWKILEPTIRKEGSECWFIFNPGLVTDFVWRNFVVDPPEGTLIRKINYDENPFLSDTMLKVIDAARRRDPDGFKHVYEGVPESDDDAAIRLAP
;
A
#
# COMPACT_ATOMS: atom_id res chain seq x y z
N MET A 1 -0.51 -1.92 9.53
CA MET A 1 0.58 -2.91 9.30
C MET A 1 1.03 -3.66 10.56
N TYR A 2 1.60 -3.02 11.60
CA TYR A 2 2.15 -3.72 12.79
C TYR A 2 1.22 -4.77 13.42
N THR A 3 -0.03 -4.39 13.70
CA THR A 3 -1.03 -5.30 14.29
C THR A 3 -1.33 -6.51 13.38
N LEU A 4 -1.40 -6.28 12.06
CA LEU A 4 -1.63 -7.36 11.08
C LEU A 4 -0.49 -8.38 11.11
N LEU A 5 0.76 -7.93 11.07
CA LEU A 5 1.92 -8.82 11.11
C LEU A 5 1.96 -9.64 12.41
N LYS A 6 1.65 -9.02 13.56
CA LYS A 6 1.53 -9.74 14.84
C LYS A 6 0.48 -10.86 14.77
N ILE A 7 -0.71 -10.55 14.25
CA ILE A 7 -1.79 -11.53 14.08
C ILE A 7 -1.37 -12.67 13.15
N GLN A 8 -0.72 -12.37 12.02
CA GLN A 8 -0.26 -13.42 11.10
C GLN A 8 0.83 -14.29 11.74
N ILE A 9 1.79 -13.71 12.45
CA ILE A 9 2.82 -14.45 13.19
C ILE A 9 2.20 -15.45 14.16
N ASP A 10 1.19 -15.02 14.92
CA ASP A 10 0.46 -15.88 15.86
C ASP A 10 -0.35 -16.96 15.12
N ARG A 11 -1.07 -16.58 14.06
CA ARG A 11 -1.87 -17.50 13.23
C ARG A 11 -1.05 -18.62 12.61
N PHE A 12 0.19 -18.33 12.20
CA PHE A 12 1.11 -19.32 11.64
C PHE A 12 1.90 -20.10 12.71
N GLY A 13 1.66 -19.87 14.01
CA GLY A 13 2.37 -20.56 15.11
C GLY A 13 3.84 -20.16 15.24
N LEU A 14 4.25 -19.03 14.64
CA LEU A 14 5.64 -18.60 14.54
C LEU A 14 6.10 -17.73 15.73
N ARG A 15 5.24 -17.50 16.71
CA ARG A 15 5.46 -16.54 17.80
C ARG A 15 6.79 -16.72 18.54
N HIS A 16 7.24 -17.97 18.71
CA HIS A 16 8.50 -18.32 19.37
C HIS A 16 9.75 -17.84 18.60
N ARG A 17 9.63 -17.64 17.28
CA ARG A 17 10.72 -17.13 16.42
C ARG A 17 10.83 -15.62 16.43
N PHE A 18 9.88 -14.88 17.00
CA PHE A 18 9.85 -13.43 16.93
C PHE A 18 9.92 -12.77 18.31
N ARG A 19 10.68 -11.67 18.39
CA ARG A 19 10.63 -10.69 19.47
C ARG A 19 9.80 -9.50 18.98
N ILE A 20 8.64 -9.32 19.57
CA ILE A 20 7.69 -8.25 19.23
C ILE A 20 7.85 -7.13 20.26
N LEU A 21 8.25 -5.94 19.79
CA LEU A 21 8.42 -4.71 20.59
C LEU A 21 7.43 -3.64 20.10
N ASN A 22 7.24 -2.58 20.87
CA ASN A 22 6.26 -1.54 20.55
C ASN A 22 6.51 -0.84 19.21
N ASN A 23 7.78 -0.74 18.78
CA ASN A 23 8.19 -0.03 17.56
C ASN A 23 8.81 -0.93 16.50
N LYS A 24 9.08 -2.21 16.80
CA LYS A 24 9.67 -3.15 15.83
C LYS A 24 9.38 -4.62 16.11
N ILE A 25 9.50 -5.44 15.08
CA ILE A 25 9.38 -6.89 15.16
C ILE A 25 10.68 -7.51 14.66
N ILE A 26 11.31 -8.35 15.46
CA ILE A 26 12.62 -8.94 15.15
C ILE A 26 12.48 -10.47 15.06
N ASN A 27 12.95 -11.06 13.97
CA ASN A 27 13.09 -12.51 13.87
C ASN A 27 14.37 -12.96 14.60
N ARG A 28 14.22 -13.80 15.61
CA ARG A 28 15.32 -14.32 16.45
C ARG A 28 16.23 -15.30 15.73
N VAL A 29 15.78 -15.88 14.61
CA VAL A 29 16.52 -16.89 13.84
C VAL A 29 17.31 -16.25 12.73
N THR A 30 16.70 -15.33 11.97
CA THR A 30 17.34 -14.69 10.81
C THR A 30 17.96 -13.33 11.14
N GLY A 31 17.57 -12.71 12.26
CA GLY A 31 17.94 -11.34 12.60
C GLY A 31 17.15 -10.26 11.85
N SER A 32 16.24 -10.63 10.94
CA SER A 32 15.44 -9.68 10.17
C SER A 32 14.59 -8.79 11.08
N GLU A 33 14.54 -7.49 10.79
CA GLU A 33 13.78 -6.49 11.54
C GLU A 33 12.71 -5.83 10.67
N PHE A 34 11.50 -5.69 11.22
CA PHE A 34 10.45 -4.84 10.70
C PHE A 34 10.35 -3.59 11.55
N VAL A 35 10.49 -2.42 10.93
CA VAL A 35 10.31 -1.10 11.55
C VAL A 35 9.12 -0.39 10.90
N PHE A 36 8.41 0.44 11.67
CA PHE A 36 7.14 1.02 11.23
C PHE A 36 7.18 2.53 11.39
N TYR A 37 7.01 3.24 10.28
CA TYR A 37 7.05 4.71 10.23
C TYR A 37 5.78 5.26 9.58
N GLY A 38 5.25 6.34 10.16
CA GLY A 38 4.26 7.17 9.48
C GLY A 38 4.97 8.22 8.64
N LEU A 39 4.94 8.09 7.31
CA LEU A 39 5.66 8.95 6.37
C LEU A 39 5.51 10.45 6.65
N TRP A 40 4.28 10.90 6.89
CA TRP A 40 3.96 12.31 7.15
C TRP A 40 4.61 12.89 8.41
N ARG A 41 4.87 12.05 9.42
CA ARG A 41 5.37 12.52 10.73
C ARG A 41 6.89 12.39 10.86
N ASN A 42 7.46 11.41 10.17
CA ASN A 42 8.81 10.92 10.46
C ASN A 42 9.76 11.03 9.27
N ILE A 43 9.48 11.90 8.28
CA ILE A 43 10.26 11.97 7.04
C ILE A 43 11.76 12.25 7.27
N GLU A 44 12.10 13.04 8.29
CA GLU A 44 13.50 13.32 8.67
C GLU A 44 14.17 12.11 9.34
N GLU A 45 13.43 11.33 10.14
CA GLU A 45 13.97 10.10 10.73
C GLU A 45 14.26 9.05 9.65
N ILE A 46 13.39 8.96 8.66
CA ILE A 46 13.54 8.02 7.54
C ILE A 46 14.80 8.29 6.72
N LYS A 47 15.21 9.55 6.55
CA LYS A 47 16.48 9.91 5.87
C LYS A 47 17.70 9.26 6.50
N SER A 48 17.66 9.02 7.81
CA SER A 48 18.77 8.44 8.56
C SER A 48 18.80 6.92 8.53
N LEU A 49 17.77 6.28 7.97
CA LEU A 49 17.73 4.83 7.81
C LEU A 49 18.74 4.40 6.75
N GLU A 50 19.53 3.40 7.08
CA GLU A 50 20.49 2.77 6.18
C GLU A 50 20.27 1.25 6.15
N GLY A 51 20.64 0.63 5.04
CA GLY A 51 20.60 -0.83 4.91
C GLY A 51 19.20 -1.42 4.83
N ILE A 52 18.21 -0.66 4.35
CA ILE A 52 16.86 -1.18 4.11
C ILE A 52 16.87 -2.14 2.92
N ASP A 53 16.46 -3.39 3.19
CA ASP A 53 16.27 -4.42 2.16
C ASP A 53 14.93 -4.25 1.42
N VAL A 54 13.85 -3.95 2.15
CA VAL A 54 12.50 -3.83 1.57
C VAL A 54 11.79 -2.60 2.12
N LEU A 55 11.36 -1.71 1.23
CA LEU A 55 10.42 -0.64 1.54
C LEU A 55 9.00 -1.11 1.21
N TRP A 56 8.15 -1.26 2.22
CA TRP A 56 6.74 -1.61 2.03
C TRP A 56 5.83 -0.43 2.35
N LEU A 57 5.25 0.16 1.31
CA LEU A 57 4.30 1.27 1.41
C LEU A 57 2.86 0.76 1.28
N GLU A 58 2.15 0.81 2.39
CA GLU A 58 0.69 0.66 2.46
C GLU A 58 0.01 2.02 2.21
N GLU A 59 -1.17 1.99 1.58
CA GLU A 59 -1.91 3.20 1.20
C GLU A 59 -1.05 4.18 0.37
N ALA A 60 -0.25 3.63 -0.56
CA ALA A 60 0.74 4.38 -1.31
C ALA A 60 0.16 5.48 -2.23
N HIS A 61 -1.16 5.55 -2.42
CA HIS A 61 -1.82 6.66 -3.12
C HIS A 61 -1.52 8.01 -2.46
N ALA A 62 -1.27 8.04 -1.15
CA ALA A 62 -0.93 9.25 -0.41
C ALA A 62 0.56 9.66 -0.54
N LEU A 63 1.37 8.91 -1.28
CA LEU A 63 2.79 9.21 -1.47
C LEU A 63 2.95 10.45 -2.37
N THR A 64 3.67 11.44 -1.86
CA THR A 64 4.03 12.64 -2.63
C THR A 64 5.41 12.52 -3.27
N GLU A 65 5.64 13.24 -4.37
CA GLU A 65 6.95 13.32 -5.03
C GLU A 65 8.06 13.79 -4.07
N TYR A 66 7.75 14.75 -3.20
CA TYR A 66 8.70 15.25 -2.19
C TYR A 66 9.15 14.15 -1.22
N GLN A 67 8.21 13.34 -0.74
CA GLN A 67 8.52 12.21 0.13
C GLN A 67 9.32 11.15 -0.62
N TRP A 68 8.96 10.86 -1.88
CA TRP A 68 9.70 9.89 -2.69
C TRP A 68 11.17 10.29 -2.89
N LYS A 69 11.44 11.57 -3.21
CA LYS A 69 12.81 12.11 -3.33
C LYS A 69 13.66 11.92 -2.06
N ILE A 70 13.00 11.78 -0.91
CA ILE A 70 13.65 11.52 0.38
C ILE A 70 13.82 10.02 0.62
N LEU A 71 12.82 9.22 0.28
CA LEU A 71 12.80 7.77 0.51
C LEU A 71 13.75 7.03 -0.43
N GLU A 72 13.69 7.32 -1.72
CA GLU A 72 14.38 6.58 -2.76
C GLU A 72 15.89 6.43 -2.50
N PRO A 73 16.64 7.48 -2.08
CA PRO A 73 18.07 7.34 -1.75
C PRO A 73 18.38 6.46 -0.54
N THR A 74 17.41 6.20 0.33
CA THR A 74 17.57 5.34 1.52
C THR A 74 17.51 3.85 1.15
N ILE A 75 16.92 3.51 -0.01
CA ILE A 75 16.70 2.13 -0.47
C ILE A 75 17.76 1.73 -1.52
N ARG A 76 19.03 2.02 -1.24
CA ARG A 76 20.15 1.89 -2.21
C ARG A 76 20.92 0.56 -2.14
N LYS A 77 20.49 -0.38 -1.30
CA LYS A 77 21.19 -1.66 -1.14
C LYS A 77 21.04 -2.50 -2.40
N GLU A 78 22.09 -3.21 -2.83
CA GLU A 78 21.97 -4.14 -3.95
C GLU A 78 20.90 -5.20 -3.66
N GLY A 79 19.96 -5.36 -4.59
CA GLY A 79 18.81 -6.25 -4.42
C GLY A 79 17.71 -5.73 -3.48
N SER A 80 17.73 -4.44 -3.12
CA SER A 80 16.62 -3.84 -2.39
C SER A 80 15.35 -3.78 -3.24
N GLU A 81 14.20 -3.84 -2.58
CA GLU A 81 12.90 -3.82 -3.23
C GLU A 81 11.98 -2.74 -2.67
N CYS A 82 11.15 -2.15 -3.52
CA CYS A 82 10.09 -1.22 -3.13
C CYS A 82 8.74 -1.83 -3.49
N TRP A 83 7.89 -2.05 -2.49
CA TRP A 83 6.57 -2.64 -2.64
C TRP A 83 5.50 -1.60 -2.35
N PHE A 84 4.68 -1.28 -3.36
CA PHE A 84 3.61 -0.30 -3.26
C PHE A 84 2.27 -1.01 -3.31
N ILE A 85 1.45 -0.80 -2.28
CA ILE A 85 0.09 -1.32 -2.21
C ILE A 85 -0.84 -0.13 -2.01
N PHE A 86 -1.78 0.05 -2.94
CA PHE A 86 -2.72 1.16 -2.90
C PHE A 86 -3.97 0.88 -3.74
N ASN A 87 -5.07 1.52 -3.36
CA ASN A 87 -6.22 1.73 -4.23
C ASN A 87 -5.94 2.98 -5.09
N PRO A 88 -6.09 2.93 -6.42
CA PRO A 88 -5.87 4.11 -7.27
C PRO A 88 -6.76 5.27 -6.84
N GLY A 89 -6.19 6.47 -6.71
CA GLY A 89 -6.92 7.71 -6.46
C GLY A 89 -7.19 8.44 -7.78
N LEU A 90 -6.41 9.48 -8.04
CA LEU A 90 -6.47 10.27 -9.28
C LEU A 90 -5.45 9.78 -10.30
N VAL A 91 -5.76 9.94 -11.59
CA VAL A 91 -4.78 9.70 -12.68
C VAL A 91 -3.54 10.60 -12.57
N THR A 92 -3.66 11.72 -11.85
CA THR A 92 -2.57 12.69 -11.62
C THR A 92 -1.72 12.35 -10.40
N ASP A 93 -2.13 11.38 -9.58
CA ASP A 93 -1.39 10.97 -8.38
C ASP A 93 0.03 10.53 -8.74
N PHE A 94 0.98 10.94 -7.89
CA PHE A 94 2.39 10.65 -8.10
C PHE A 94 2.63 9.14 -8.27
N VAL A 95 2.04 8.32 -7.39
CA VAL A 95 2.26 6.87 -7.45
C VAL A 95 1.69 6.25 -8.73
N TRP A 96 0.55 6.74 -9.22
CA TRP A 96 -0.08 6.22 -10.42
C TRP A 96 0.75 6.54 -11.66
N ARG A 97 1.18 7.80 -11.80
CA ARG A 97 1.98 8.23 -12.95
C ARG A 97 3.34 7.52 -13.01
N ASN A 98 4.01 7.37 -11.88
CA ASN A 98 5.41 6.93 -11.85
C ASN A 98 5.59 5.43 -11.58
N PHE A 99 4.57 4.71 -11.13
CA PHE A 99 4.69 3.26 -10.85
C PHE A 99 3.61 2.41 -11.52
N VAL A 100 2.69 3.03 -12.28
CA VAL A 100 1.72 2.30 -13.10
C VAL A 100 1.79 2.71 -14.58
N VAL A 101 1.75 4.02 -14.86
CA VAL A 101 1.77 4.52 -16.25
C VAL A 101 3.16 4.43 -16.85
N ASP A 102 4.18 4.94 -16.14
CA ASP A 102 5.58 4.93 -16.58
C ASP A 102 6.48 4.38 -15.46
N PRO A 103 6.42 3.06 -15.19
CA PRO A 103 7.15 2.45 -14.09
C PRO A 103 8.66 2.32 -14.37
N PRO A 104 9.51 2.31 -13.32
CA PRO A 104 10.92 1.97 -13.47
C PRO A 104 11.13 0.58 -14.08
N GLU A 105 12.29 0.37 -14.70
CA GLU A 105 12.67 -0.94 -15.22
C GLU A 105 12.67 -2.01 -14.11
N GLY A 106 12.24 -3.23 -14.44
CA GLY A 106 12.16 -4.33 -13.49
C GLY A 106 10.93 -4.28 -12.56
N THR A 107 10.01 -3.34 -12.75
CA THR A 107 8.77 -3.26 -11.95
C THR A 107 7.81 -4.39 -12.33
N LEU A 108 7.29 -5.09 -11.32
CA LEU A 108 6.16 -6.00 -11.45
C LEU A 108 4.87 -5.29 -11.03
N ILE A 109 3.92 -5.14 -11.96
CA ILE A 109 2.61 -4.53 -11.70
C ILE A 109 1.54 -5.62 -11.70
N ARG A 110 0.70 -5.65 -10.67
CA ARG A 110 -0.48 -6.52 -10.61
C ARG A 110 -1.69 -5.75 -10.08
N LYS A 111 -2.75 -5.69 -10.89
CA LYS A 111 -4.07 -5.26 -10.45
C LYS A 111 -4.78 -6.44 -9.79
N ILE A 112 -5.35 -6.21 -8.60
CA ILE A 112 -6.11 -7.21 -7.85
C ILE A 112 -7.39 -6.53 -7.37
N ASN A 113 -8.54 -7.16 -7.61
CA ASN A 113 -9.84 -6.65 -7.20
C ASN A 113 -10.59 -7.66 -6.31
N TYR A 114 -11.79 -7.29 -5.87
CA TYR A 114 -12.62 -8.10 -4.97
C TYR A 114 -13.02 -9.46 -5.59
N ASP A 115 -13.15 -9.54 -6.91
CA ASP A 115 -13.54 -10.73 -7.67
C ASP A 115 -12.49 -11.84 -7.63
N GLU A 116 -11.24 -11.52 -7.31
CA GLU A 116 -10.16 -12.49 -7.08
C GLU A 116 -10.04 -12.95 -5.62
N ASN A 117 -10.86 -12.43 -4.69
CA ASN A 117 -10.74 -12.74 -3.27
C ASN A 117 -11.70 -13.88 -2.85
N PRO A 118 -11.20 -15.12 -2.66
CA PRO A 118 -12.04 -16.26 -2.28
C PRO A 118 -12.53 -16.21 -0.83
N PHE A 119 -12.08 -15.23 -0.04
CA PHE A 119 -12.42 -15.07 1.37
C PHE A 119 -13.52 -14.02 1.62
N LEU A 120 -14.13 -13.48 0.56
CA LEU A 120 -15.27 -12.57 0.72
C LEU A 120 -16.49 -13.33 1.24
N SER A 121 -17.14 -12.76 2.25
CA SER A 121 -18.41 -13.29 2.75
C SER A 121 -19.57 -12.89 1.83
N ASP A 122 -20.64 -13.67 1.85
CA ASP A 122 -21.90 -13.33 1.17
C ASP A 122 -22.43 -11.95 1.57
N THR A 123 -22.21 -11.54 2.82
CA THR A 123 -22.57 -10.21 3.30
C THR A 123 -21.79 -9.13 2.56
N MET A 124 -20.48 -9.31 2.34
CA MET A 124 -19.67 -8.34 1.61
C MET A 124 -20.06 -8.30 0.13
N LEU A 125 -20.32 -9.45 -0.49
CA LEU A 125 -20.79 -9.51 -1.88
C LEU A 125 -22.10 -8.73 -2.08
N LYS A 126 -23.05 -8.85 -1.15
CA LYS A 126 -24.29 -8.05 -1.17
C LYS A 126 -24.05 -6.55 -1.06
N VAL A 127 -23.07 -6.12 -0.26
CA VAL A 127 -22.67 -4.71 -0.13
C VAL A 127 -22.07 -4.20 -1.44
N ILE A 128 -21.17 -4.98 -2.04
CA ILE A 128 -20.54 -4.68 -3.34
C ILE A 128 -21.61 -4.53 -4.43
N ASP A 129 -22.54 -5.49 -4.52
CA ASP A 129 -23.62 -5.45 -5.51
C ASP A 129 -24.58 -4.27 -5.29
N ALA A 130 -24.84 -3.90 -4.04
CA ALA A 130 -25.63 -2.72 -3.72
C ALA A 130 -24.91 -1.43 -4.13
N ALA A 131 -23.59 -1.35 -3.91
CA ALA A 131 -22.79 -0.22 -4.36
C ALA A 131 -22.82 -0.07 -5.89
N ARG A 132 -22.68 -1.19 -6.62
CA ARG A 132 -22.75 -1.21 -8.10
C ARG A 132 -24.06 -0.63 -8.63
N ARG A 133 -25.19 -0.99 -7.99
CA ARG A 133 -26.52 -0.49 -8.38
C ARG A 133 -26.75 0.97 -8.02
N ARG A 134 -26.16 1.44 -6.92
CA ARG A 134 -26.36 2.80 -6.40
C ARG A 134 -25.57 3.84 -7.18
N ASP A 135 -24.31 3.54 -7.49
CA ASP A 135 -23.39 4.45 -8.18
C ASP A 135 -22.45 3.64 -9.07
N PRO A 136 -22.84 3.39 -10.34
CA PRO A 136 -22.04 2.61 -11.27
C PRO A 136 -20.65 3.20 -11.54
N ASP A 137 -20.50 4.53 -11.51
CA ASP A 137 -19.21 5.18 -11.79
C ASP A 137 -18.31 5.17 -10.55
N GLY A 138 -18.84 5.49 -9.37
CA GLY A 138 -18.12 5.31 -8.12
C GLY A 138 -17.76 3.84 -7.84
N PHE A 139 -18.55 2.89 -8.34
CA PHE A 139 -18.23 1.47 -8.27
C PHE A 139 -16.96 1.11 -9.03
N LYS A 140 -16.77 1.63 -10.26
CA LYS A 140 -15.56 1.41 -11.05
C LYS A 140 -14.32 1.86 -10.28
N HIS A 141 -14.43 2.99 -9.60
CA HIS A 141 -13.34 3.51 -8.78
C HIS A 141 -13.07 2.62 -7.56
N VAL A 142 -14.07 2.43 -6.71
CA VAL A 142 -13.90 1.79 -5.40
C VAL A 142 -13.63 0.28 -5.50
N TYR A 143 -14.28 -0.42 -6.43
CA TYR A 143 -14.26 -1.89 -6.49
C TYR A 143 -13.54 -2.44 -7.72
N GLU A 144 -13.48 -1.68 -8.82
CA GLU A 144 -12.74 -2.11 -10.01
C GLU A 144 -11.36 -1.46 -10.12
N GLY A 145 -11.00 -0.56 -9.20
CA GLY A 145 -9.67 0.08 -9.16
C GLY A 145 -9.39 0.92 -10.39
N VAL A 146 -10.38 1.69 -10.86
CA VAL A 146 -10.22 2.67 -11.94
C VAL A 146 -9.91 4.04 -11.30
N PRO A 147 -8.76 4.67 -11.59
CA PRO A 147 -8.47 6.01 -11.08
C PRO A 147 -9.46 7.04 -11.66
N GLU A 148 -9.80 8.06 -10.87
CA GLU A 148 -10.63 9.17 -11.35
C GLU A 148 -9.81 10.16 -12.17
N SER A 149 -10.45 10.79 -13.16
CA SER A 149 -9.87 11.95 -13.85
C SER A 149 -10.19 13.24 -13.10
N ASP A 150 -9.34 14.26 -13.22
CA ASP A 150 -9.60 15.57 -12.57
C ASP A 150 -10.91 16.20 -13.06
N ASP A 151 -11.40 15.85 -14.26
CA ASP A 151 -12.67 16.32 -14.81
C ASP A 151 -13.89 15.70 -14.13
N ASP A 152 -13.78 14.47 -13.61
CA ASP A 152 -14.88 13.76 -12.95
C ASP A 152 -15.19 14.32 -11.55
N ALA A 153 -14.17 14.90 -10.88
CA ALA A 153 -14.32 15.54 -9.57
C ALA A 153 -15.14 16.85 -9.63
N ALA A 154 -15.17 17.51 -10.80
CA ALA A 154 -15.87 18.80 -10.98
C ALA A 154 -17.41 18.67 -11.08
N ILE A 155 -17.95 17.47 -11.31
CA ILE A 155 -19.38 17.27 -11.62
C ILE A 155 -20.24 16.93 -10.38
N ARG A 156 -19.66 16.74 -9.18
CA ARG A 156 -20.41 16.29 -7.98
C ARG A 156 -20.98 17.41 -7.09
N LEU A 157 -21.19 18.62 -7.59
CA LEU A 157 -21.96 19.68 -6.90
C LEU A 157 -23.19 20.13 -7.71
N ALA A 158 -24.24 19.32 -7.71
CA ALA A 158 -25.64 19.73 -7.88
C ALA A 158 -26.54 18.62 -7.31
N PRO A 159 -27.48 18.96 -6.41
CA PRO A 159 -28.74 19.57 -6.83
C PRO A 159 -29.02 20.95 -6.23
#